data_AF-A0A4Y9XV50-F1
#
_entry.id   AF-A0A4Y9XV50-F1
#
_cell.length_a   1.000
_cell.length_b   1.000
_cell.length_c   1.000
_cell.angle_alpha   90.00
_cell.angle_beta   90.00
_cell.angle_gamma   90.00
#
_symmetry.space_group_name_H-M   'P 1'
#
loop_
_entity.id
_entity.type
_entity.pdbx_description
1 polymer ?
#
loop_
_entity_poly.entity_id
_entity_poly.type
_entity_poly.pdbx_seq_one_letter_code
_entity_poly.pdbx_strand_id
1 'polypeptide(L)'
;MVSYESSTVVFEYPGASRPGLKLVANRYVAKACSRVSTCARIDKESWEVVIAELLQLKDAAFNTPVVREAWSVDWQSHGEAATVNEGILKDDTEGLSVTEYAVGLQALVCSEHLSGHQLVAIGHSAGVTAILLSTLSLPTAKVPYRAIVFMEPSLVTRAAFNAHGATRKAALEMMHKAMEARRHTWSTRDEALAYFRKRLPWKFWHPRILELLATHGLREVHTQENGKDVSKVTLACSTLQEKKAYADNEPHFTAVERIVTLDPAVEVHCILGERSDVVCVPMRSDALCSC
;
A
#
# COMPACT_ATOMS: atom_id res chain seq x y z
N MET A 1 5.69 17.40 18.36
CA MET A 1 6.66 16.38 18.80
C MET A 1 6.01 15.02 18.57
N VAL A 2 6.67 14.09 17.87
CA VAL A 2 6.06 12.82 17.44
C VAL A 2 5.77 11.94 18.66
N SER A 3 4.52 11.46 18.78
CA SER A 3 3.97 10.71 19.92
C SER A 3 4.39 9.24 19.98
N TYR A 4 5.12 8.77 18.97
CA TYR A 4 5.57 7.39 18.82
C TYR A 4 7.07 7.31 18.56
N GLU A 5 7.61 6.11 18.70
CA GLU A 5 8.91 5.69 18.18
C GLU A 5 8.69 4.81 16.95
N SER A 6 9.57 4.89 15.96
CA SER A 6 9.51 4.05 14.77
C SER A 6 10.82 3.31 14.52
N SER A 7 10.72 2.12 13.93
CA SER A 7 11.86 1.30 13.52
C SER A 7 11.56 0.59 12.20
N THR A 8 12.50 0.61 11.27
CA THR A 8 12.40 -0.15 10.01
C THR A 8 12.85 -1.59 10.22
N VAL A 9 12.10 -2.53 9.67
CA VAL A 9 12.43 -3.95 9.62
C VAL A 9 12.42 -4.40 8.17
N VAL A 10 13.48 -5.12 7.78
CA VAL A 10 13.66 -5.67 6.44
C VAL A 10 13.59 -7.19 6.52
N PHE A 11 12.73 -7.80 5.71
CA PHE A 11 12.44 -9.22 5.74
C PHE A 11 12.84 -9.87 4.43
N GLU A 12 13.57 -10.97 4.53
CA GLU A 12 13.52 -12.00 3.50
C GLU A 12 12.32 -12.90 3.79
N TYR A 13 11.63 -13.35 2.74
CA TYR A 13 10.43 -14.15 2.90
C TYR A 13 10.40 -15.34 1.93
N PRO A 14 9.88 -16.50 2.38
CA PRO A 14 9.74 -17.65 1.52
C PRO A 14 8.68 -17.39 0.45
N GLY A 15 8.86 -17.99 -0.72
CA GLY A 15 7.91 -17.88 -1.83
C GLY A 15 8.01 -16.60 -2.65
N ALA A 16 9.02 -15.75 -2.40
CA ALA A 16 9.32 -14.62 -3.27
C ALA A 16 9.52 -15.08 -4.71
N SER A 17 8.83 -14.46 -5.67
CA SER A 17 8.97 -14.81 -7.09
C SER A 17 10.37 -14.50 -7.64
N ARG A 18 11.10 -13.59 -7.00
CA ARG A 18 12.49 -13.25 -7.33
C ARG A 18 13.38 -13.64 -6.14
N PRO A 19 14.45 -14.42 -6.35
CA PRO A 19 15.38 -14.76 -5.27
C PRO A 19 15.97 -13.52 -4.62
N GLY A 20 15.95 -13.46 -3.28
CA GLY A 20 16.51 -12.37 -2.49
C GLY A 20 15.63 -11.12 -2.40
N LEU A 21 14.41 -11.13 -2.94
CA LEU A 21 13.48 -10.01 -2.82
C LEU A 21 13.08 -9.80 -1.35
N LYS A 22 13.05 -8.55 -0.91
CA LYS A 22 12.83 -8.18 0.49
C LYS A 22 11.55 -7.37 0.68
N LEU A 23 10.87 -7.61 1.78
CA LEU A 23 9.78 -6.76 2.26
C LEU A 23 10.36 -5.74 3.24
N VAL A 24 9.91 -4.50 3.18
CA VAL A 24 10.32 -3.46 4.13
C VAL A 24 9.08 -2.96 4.86
N ALA A 25 9.15 -2.92 6.19
CA ALA A 25 8.07 -2.42 7.02
C ALA A 25 8.59 -1.48 8.10
N ASN A 26 7.83 -0.44 8.41
CA ASN A 26 8.03 0.36 9.60
C ASN A 26 7.11 -0.15 10.71
N ARG A 27 7.68 -0.36 11.89
CA ARG A 27 6.95 -0.57 13.13
C ARG A 27 6.90 0.76 13.89
N TYR A 28 5.73 1.13 14.38
CA TYR A 28 5.49 2.32 15.18
C TYR A 28 4.97 1.90 16.54
N VAL A 29 5.55 2.39 17.62
CA VAL A 29 5.13 2.06 19.00
C VAL A 29 4.84 3.36 19.75
N ALA A 30 3.68 3.45 20.38
CA ALA A 30 3.35 4.61 21.21
C ALA A 30 4.34 4.71 22.39
N LYS A 31 4.84 5.92 22.68
CA LYS A 31 5.78 6.14 23.79
C LYS A 31 5.21 5.85 25.18
N ALA A 32 3.90 5.61 25.32
CA ALA A 32 3.20 5.62 26.60
C ALA A 32 2.47 4.32 27.03
N CYS A 33 2.26 3.28 26.21
CA CYS A 33 1.75 2.00 26.72
C CYS A 33 1.63 0.86 25.69
N SER A 34 1.51 -0.34 26.24
CA SER A 34 1.35 -1.64 25.58
C SER A 34 -0.11 -2.13 25.52
N ARG A 35 -0.74 -2.24 24.33
CA ARG A 35 -1.41 -3.45 23.73
C ARG A 35 -2.33 -3.15 22.51
N VAL A 36 -2.32 -4.10 21.54
CA VAL A 36 -2.99 -4.18 20.19
C VAL A 36 -2.25 -3.61 18.97
N SER A 37 -2.18 -4.37 17.87
CA SER A 37 -1.36 -4.04 16.69
C SER A 37 -2.22 -3.77 15.44
N THR A 38 -2.02 -2.64 14.76
CA THR A 38 -2.67 -2.30 13.48
C THR A 38 -1.68 -2.44 12.31
N CYS A 39 -2.13 -2.81 11.12
CA CYS A 39 -1.29 -2.89 9.91
C CYS A 39 -1.92 -2.06 8.78
N ALA A 40 -1.21 -1.09 8.19
CA ALA A 40 -1.69 -0.20 7.11
C ALA A 40 -0.76 -0.23 5.86
N ARG A 41 -1.29 -0.05 4.62
CA ARG A 41 -0.53 -0.32 3.37
C ARG A 41 -0.76 0.59 2.16
N ILE A 42 0.26 0.54 1.29
CA ILE A 42 0.66 1.41 0.16
C ILE A 42 1.33 2.68 0.68
N ASP A 43 2.53 2.96 0.13
CA ASP A 43 3.53 3.96 0.55
C ASP A 43 3.64 4.14 2.07
N LYS A 44 4.48 3.32 2.71
CA LYS A 44 4.41 3.06 4.15
C LYS A 44 4.39 4.32 5.03
N GLU A 45 5.06 5.40 4.64
CA GLU A 45 5.08 6.65 5.40
C GLU A 45 3.88 7.57 5.17
N SER A 46 3.10 7.42 4.09
CA SER A 46 1.89 8.23 3.85
C SER A 46 0.84 8.05 4.95
N TRP A 47 0.89 6.88 5.62
CA TRP A 47 0.06 6.53 6.75
C TRP A 47 0.52 7.13 8.08
N GLU A 48 1.70 7.73 8.18
CA GLU A 48 2.23 8.26 9.45
C GLU A 48 1.27 9.26 10.10
N VAL A 49 0.57 10.07 9.29
CA VAL A 49 -0.45 10.98 9.78
C VAL A 49 -1.60 10.21 10.46
N VAL A 50 -2.10 9.14 9.84
CA VAL A 50 -3.20 8.33 10.39
C VAL A 50 -2.73 7.51 11.59
N ILE A 51 -1.54 6.91 11.50
CA ILE A 51 -0.92 6.12 12.56
C ILE A 51 -0.70 6.97 13.81
N ALA A 52 -0.25 8.22 13.65
CA ALA A 52 -0.08 9.14 14.77
C ALA A 52 -1.39 9.36 15.54
N GLU A 53 -2.52 9.50 14.83
CA GLU A 53 -3.84 9.67 15.45
C GLU A 53 -4.32 8.35 16.09
N LEU A 54 -4.17 7.22 15.39
CA LEU A 54 -4.57 5.90 15.92
C LEU A 54 -3.84 5.54 17.22
N LEU A 55 -2.54 5.81 17.30
CA LEU A 55 -1.74 5.55 18.49
C LEU A 55 -2.07 6.46 19.68
N GLN A 56 -2.81 7.56 19.43
CA GLN A 56 -3.29 8.45 20.49
C GLN A 56 -4.67 8.06 21.02
N LEU A 57 -5.39 7.17 20.34
CA LEU A 57 -6.70 6.71 20.78
C LEU A 57 -6.60 5.96 22.10
N LYS A 58 -7.51 6.28 23.01
CA LYS A 58 -7.65 5.62 24.31
C LYS A 58 -9.06 5.12 24.50
N ASP A 59 -9.17 3.98 25.16
CA ASP A 59 -10.44 3.47 25.66
C ASP A 59 -11.03 4.50 26.63
N ALA A 60 -12.27 4.92 26.41
CA ALA A 60 -12.89 5.97 27.18
C ALA A 60 -13.16 5.57 28.64
N ALA A 61 -13.39 4.28 28.91
CA ALA A 61 -13.68 3.77 30.24
C ALA A 61 -12.41 3.54 31.06
N PHE A 62 -11.33 3.06 30.41
CA PHE A 62 -10.10 2.65 31.09
C PHE A 62 -8.94 3.64 30.91
N ASN A 63 -9.07 4.63 30.03
CA ASN A 63 -8.02 5.59 29.66
C ASN A 63 -6.70 4.89 29.21
N THR A 64 -6.82 3.68 28.68
CA THR A 64 -5.71 2.87 28.17
C THR A 64 -5.62 2.99 26.65
N PRO A 65 -4.43 2.94 26.02
CA PRO A 65 -4.34 2.97 24.56
C PRO A 65 -5.14 1.85 23.90
N VAL A 66 -5.83 2.19 22.82
CA VAL A 66 -6.56 1.22 21.97
C VAL A 66 -5.61 0.49 21.03
N VAL A 67 -4.52 1.15 20.64
CA VAL A 67 -3.48 0.63 19.74
C VAL A 67 -2.11 0.76 20.41
N ARG A 68 -1.40 -0.36 20.57
CA ARG A 68 0.02 -0.47 21.01
C ARG A 68 0.97 0.00 19.96
N GLU A 69 0.77 -0.56 18.78
CA GLU A 69 1.73 -0.47 17.70
C GLU A 69 1.00 -0.51 16.37
N ALA A 70 1.62 0.12 15.40
CA ALA A 70 1.21 0.03 14.02
C ALA A 70 2.37 -0.54 13.19
N TRP A 71 2.04 -1.18 12.09
CA TRP A 71 2.98 -1.59 11.08
C TRP A 71 2.53 -0.99 9.75
N SER A 72 3.45 -0.37 9.02
CA SER A 72 3.20 -0.01 7.62
C SER A 72 4.23 -0.68 6.71
N VAL A 73 3.77 -1.19 5.58
CA VAL A 73 4.54 -2.13 4.77
C VAL A 73 4.62 -1.62 3.34
N ASP A 74 5.82 -1.50 2.81
CA ASP A 74 6.02 -1.18 1.39
C ASP A 74 5.75 -2.39 0.51
N TRP A 75 5.11 -2.13 -0.63
CA TRP A 75 5.23 -3.05 -1.76
C TRP A 75 6.70 -3.09 -2.16
N GLN A 76 7.23 -4.27 -2.41
CA GLN A 76 8.64 -4.52 -2.65
C GLN A 76 9.25 -3.63 -3.77
N SER A 77 8.43 -3.09 -4.67
CA SER A 77 8.81 -2.15 -5.74
C SER A 77 8.54 -0.67 -5.43
N HIS A 78 8.07 -0.33 -4.24
CA HIS A 78 7.66 1.01 -3.82
C HIS A 78 8.46 1.49 -2.60
N GLY A 79 8.41 2.81 -2.34
CA GLY A 79 8.98 3.40 -1.14
C GLY A 79 10.45 3.05 -0.90
N GLU A 80 10.79 2.77 0.36
CA GLU A 80 12.13 2.34 0.75
C GLU A 80 12.46 0.95 0.22
N ALA A 81 11.46 0.07 0.09
CA ALA A 81 11.65 -1.27 -0.45
C ALA A 81 12.18 -1.26 -1.90
N ALA A 82 11.79 -0.27 -2.71
CA ALA A 82 12.30 -0.12 -4.07
C ALA A 82 13.83 0.06 -4.09
N THR A 83 14.37 0.83 -3.13
CA THR A 83 15.81 1.02 -2.97
C THR A 83 16.49 -0.25 -2.46
N VAL A 84 15.91 -0.88 -1.43
CA VAL A 84 16.44 -2.14 -0.87
C VAL A 84 16.52 -3.24 -1.93
N ASN A 85 15.55 -3.28 -2.84
CA ASN A 85 15.44 -4.28 -3.90
C ASN A 85 16.02 -3.82 -5.25
N GLU A 86 16.68 -2.66 -5.33
CA GLU A 86 17.11 -2.06 -6.61
C GLU A 86 17.98 -3.03 -7.43
N GLY A 87 18.88 -3.75 -6.77
CA GLY A 87 19.76 -4.73 -7.42
C GLY A 87 19.02 -5.86 -8.13
N ILE A 88 17.79 -6.17 -7.70
CA ILE A 88 16.93 -7.21 -8.29
C ILE A 88 15.97 -6.58 -9.30
N LEU A 89 15.39 -5.42 -8.98
CA LEU A 89 14.33 -4.78 -9.77
C LEU A 89 14.83 -4.01 -10.98
N LYS A 90 16.10 -3.61 -11.02
CA LYS A 90 16.68 -2.87 -12.16
C LYS A 90 16.61 -3.66 -13.48
N ASP A 91 16.67 -4.99 -13.40
CA ASP A 91 16.65 -5.90 -14.55
C ASP A 91 15.27 -6.57 -14.73
N ASP A 92 14.29 -6.24 -13.89
CA ASP A 92 12.94 -6.83 -13.93
C ASP A 92 12.06 -6.11 -14.97
N THR A 93 11.79 -6.78 -16.09
CA THR A 93 10.89 -6.27 -17.14
C THR A 93 9.42 -6.59 -16.88
N GLU A 94 9.15 -7.55 -16.00
CA GLU A 94 7.82 -8.08 -15.78
C GLU A 94 7.01 -7.30 -14.77
N GLY A 95 7.67 -6.64 -13.81
CA GLY A 95 7.03 -5.97 -12.69
C GLY A 95 6.57 -6.96 -11.61
N LEU A 96 6.41 -6.44 -10.39
CA LEU A 96 5.86 -7.21 -9.27
C LEU A 96 4.33 -7.12 -9.27
N SER A 97 3.67 -8.26 -9.11
CA SER A 97 2.21 -8.34 -9.01
C SER A 97 1.72 -8.09 -7.59
N VAL A 98 0.44 -7.78 -7.43
CA VAL A 98 -0.19 -7.65 -6.10
C VAL A 98 -0.15 -8.97 -5.34
N THR A 99 -0.12 -10.11 -6.05
CA THR A 99 0.10 -11.44 -5.48
C THR A 99 1.48 -11.54 -4.83
N GLU A 100 2.54 -11.03 -5.47
CA GLU A 100 3.88 -10.97 -4.84
C GLU A 100 3.85 -10.15 -3.54
N TYR A 101 3.11 -9.05 -3.55
CA TYR A 101 2.94 -8.22 -2.36
C TYR A 101 2.17 -8.94 -1.25
N ALA A 102 1.20 -9.78 -1.61
CA ALA A 102 0.44 -10.62 -0.70
C ALA A 102 1.30 -11.73 -0.07
N VAL A 103 2.21 -12.34 -0.83
CA VAL A 103 3.15 -13.35 -0.32
C VAL A 103 4.05 -12.75 0.75
N GLY A 104 4.65 -11.58 0.47
CA GLY A 104 5.44 -10.86 1.48
C GLY A 104 4.63 -10.51 2.73
N LEU A 105 3.39 -10.05 2.54
CA LEU A 105 2.51 -9.80 3.68
C LEU A 105 2.21 -11.01 4.52
N GLN A 106 1.91 -12.14 3.88
CA GLN A 106 1.63 -13.37 4.58
C GLN A 106 2.82 -13.76 5.45
N ALA A 107 4.04 -13.62 4.92
CA ALA A 107 5.25 -13.89 5.69
C ALA A 107 5.38 -12.98 6.91
N LEU A 108 5.13 -11.67 6.78
CA LEU A 108 5.12 -10.75 7.93
C LEU A 108 4.06 -11.15 8.97
N VAL A 109 2.85 -11.40 8.51
CA VAL A 109 1.67 -11.74 9.34
C VAL A 109 1.85 -13.05 10.09
N CYS A 110 2.53 -14.03 9.48
CA CYS A 110 2.87 -15.30 10.09
C CYS A 110 4.21 -15.29 10.86
N SER A 111 4.94 -14.17 10.87
CA SER A 111 6.24 -14.07 11.53
C SER A 111 6.12 -13.89 13.05
N GLU A 112 7.22 -14.11 13.76
CA GLU A 112 7.31 -13.88 15.20
C GLU A 112 7.01 -12.43 15.60
N HIS A 113 7.19 -11.46 14.69
CA HIS A 113 6.90 -10.04 14.96
C HIS A 113 5.43 -9.77 15.25
N LEU A 114 4.52 -10.58 14.71
CA LEU A 114 3.07 -10.43 14.86
C LEU A 114 2.42 -11.62 15.59
N SER A 115 3.23 -12.59 16.03
CA SER A 115 2.75 -13.76 16.74
C SER A 115 2.11 -13.38 18.09
N GLY A 116 0.93 -13.94 18.37
CA GLY A 116 0.16 -13.65 19.59
C GLY A 116 -0.50 -12.27 19.63
N HIS A 117 -0.42 -11.50 18.55
CA HIS A 117 -1.05 -10.18 18.46
C HIS A 117 -2.49 -10.33 17.92
N GLN A 118 -3.41 -9.51 18.42
CA GLN A 118 -4.70 -9.30 17.75
C GLN A 118 -4.51 -8.25 16.67
N LEU A 119 -4.69 -8.65 15.42
CA LEU A 119 -4.38 -7.81 14.26
C LEU A 119 -5.65 -7.18 13.68
N VAL A 120 -5.56 -5.89 13.37
CA VAL A 120 -6.51 -5.22 12.47
C VAL A 120 -5.76 -4.81 11.21
N ALA A 121 -6.21 -5.29 10.06
CA ALA A 121 -5.60 -4.97 8.77
C ALA A 121 -6.34 -3.82 8.09
N ILE A 122 -5.61 -2.87 7.54
CA ILE A 122 -6.13 -1.70 6.84
C ILE A 122 -5.45 -1.66 5.47
N GLY A 123 -6.26 -1.78 4.42
CA GLY A 123 -5.79 -1.73 3.04
C GLY A 123 -6.39 -0.54 2.30
N HIS A 124 -5.57 0.16 1.52
CA HIS A 124 -6.06 1.09 0.51
C HIS A 124 -5.93 0.49 -0.89
N SER A 125 -6.95 0.61 -1.74
CA SER A 125 -6.89 0.19 -3.15
C SER A 125 -6.36 -1.26 -3.31
N ALA A 126 -5.29 -1.47 -4.10
CA ALA A 126 -4.63 -2.77 -4.26
C ALA A 126 -4.09 -3.37 -2.95
N GLY A 127 -3.87 -2.54 -1.93
CA GLY A 127 -3.52 -2.97 -0.58
C GLY A 127 -4.60 -3.84 0.06
N VAL A 128 -5.88 -3.58 -0.22
CA VAL A 128 -7.01 -4.44 0.21
C VAL A 128 -6.89 -5.82 -0.41
N THR A 129 -6.70 -5.87 -1.73
CA THR A 129 -6.51 -7.12 -2.45
C THR A 129 -5.35 -7.92 -1.87
N ALA A 130 -4.18 -7.31 -1.68
CA ALA A 130 -3.04 -8.04 -1.14
C ALA A 130 -3.25 -8.55 0.29
N ILE A 131 -4.00 -7.85 1.16
CA ILE A 131 -4.37 -8.35 2.50
C ILE A 131 -5.29 -9.58 2.39
N LEU A 132 -6.29 -9.55 1.51
CA LEU A 132 -7.18 -10.70 1.33
C LEU A 132 -6.42 -11.90 0.77
N LEU A 133 -5.58 -11.66 -0.25
CA LEU A 133 -4.75 -12.70 -0.85
C LEU A 133 -3.73 -13.29 0.13
N SER A 134 -3.19 -12.50 1.07
CA SER A 134 -2.26 -13.01 2.08
C SER A 134 -2.91 -13.99 3.07
N THR A 135 -4.23 -14.15 3.02
CA THR A 135 -4.96 -15.15 3.81
C THR A 135 -5.29 -16.43 3.05
N LEU A 136 -5.05 -16.51 1.73
CA LEU A 136 -5.58 -17.59 0.89
C LEU A 136 -5.05 -18.98 1.24
N SER A 137 -3.75 -19.10 1.48
CA SER A 137 -3.13 -20.37 1.87
C SER A 137 -3.24 -20.68 3.36
N LEU A 138 -3.84 -19.78 4.15
CA LEU A 138 -4.06 -19.99 5.58
C LEU A 138 -5.41 -20.69 5.80
N PRO A 139 -5.47 -21.73 6.66
CA PRO A 139 -6.74 -22.27 7.11
C PRO A 139 -7.61 -21.16 7.70
N THR A 140 -8.92 -21.17 7.45
CA THR A 140 -9.85 -20.11 7.89
C THR A 140 -9.73 -19.82 9.39
N ALA A 141 -9.67 -20.86 10.24
CA ALA A 141 -9.49 -20.73 11.68
C ALA A 141 -8.12 -20.17 12.14
N LYS A 142 -7.18 -19.99 11.20
CA LYS A 142 -5.83 -19.45 11.43
C LYS A 142 -5.61 -18.09 10.77
N VAL A 143 -6.64 -17.48 10.20
CA VAL A 143 -6.54 -16.09 9.74
C VAL A 143 -6.34 -15.20 10.97
N PRO A 144 -5.22 -14.44 11.07
CA PRO A 144 -4.85 -13.77 12.31
C PRO A 144 -5.49 -12.38 12.46
N TYR A 145 -6.41 -12.01 11.57
CA TYR A 145 -7.10 -10.73 11.61
C TYR A 145 -8.38 -10.84 12.43
N ARG A 146 -8.54 -9.93 13.40
CA ARG A 146 -9.81 -9.69 14.07
C ARG A 146 -10.76 -8.91 13.16
N ALA A 147 -10.21 -7.93 12.44
CA ALA A 147 -10.96 -7.09 11.53
C ALA A 147 -10.11 -6.69 10.32
N ILE A 148 -10.77 -6.41 9.20
CA ILE A 148 -10.17 -5.88 7.98
C ILE A 148 -10.94 -4.64 7.53
N VAL A 149 -10.23 -3.52 7.34
CA VAL A 149 -10.78 -2.25 6.88
C VAL A 149 -10.34 -2.02 5.43
N PHE A 150 -11.33 -1.94 4.54
CA PHE A 150 -11.16 -1.62 3.13
C PHE A 150 -11.30 -0.11 2.93
N MET A 151 -10.25 0.54 2.45
CA MET A 151 -10.30 1.96 2.08
C MET A 151 -10.20 2.07 0.56
N GLU A 152 -11.25 2.57 -0.09
CA GLU A 152 -11.33 2.68 -1.56
C GLU A 152 -10.80 1.40 -2.27
N PRO A 153 -11.40 0.22 -1.99
CA PRO A 153 -10.86 -1.05 -2.47
C PRO A 153 -10.84 -1.15 -4.00
N SER A 154 -9.79 -1.78 -4.55
CA SER A 154 -9.74 -2.13 -5.98
C SER A 154 -10.46 -3.45 -6.32
N LEU A 155 -11.46 -3.80 -5.51
CA LEU A 155 -12.21 -5.05 -5.62
C LEU A 155 -13.28 -4.94 -6.71
N VAL A 156 -13.48 -6.01 -7.46
CA VAL A 156 -14.45 -6.07 -8.55
C VAL A 156 -14.83 -7.52 -8.79
N THR A 157 -16.09 -7.82 -9.13
CA THR A 157 -16.47 -9.17 -9.56
C THR A 157 -16.12 -9.37 -11.03
N ARG A 158 -15.88 -10.60 -11.47
CA ARG A 158 -15.66 -10.90 -12.89
C ARG A 158 -16.84 -10.47 -13.77
N ALA A 159 -18.06 -10.60 -13.26
CA ALA A 159 -19.28 -10.16 -13.94
C ALA A 159 -19.30 -8.63 -14.14
N ALA A 160 -19.07 -7.85 -13.09
CA ALA A 160 -19.01 -6.39 -13.18
C ALA A 160 -17.85 -5.92 -14.08
N PHE A 161 -16.70 -6.60 -14.01
CA PHE A 161 -15.59 -6.34 -14.91
C PHE A 161 -15.96 -6.53 -16.38
N ASN A 162 -16.59 -7.66 -16.72
CA ASN A 162 -17.01 -7.97 -18.08
C ASN A 162 -18.10 -6.99 -18.58
N ALA A 163 -19.03 -6.59 -17.72
CA ALA A 163 -20.09 -5.64 -18.05
C ALA A 163 -19.57 -4.23 -18.39
N HIS A 164 -18.44 -3.82 -17.79
CA HIS A 164 -17.86 -2.48 -17.97
C HIS A 164 -16.47 -2.49 -18.61
N GLY A 165 -16.08 -3.58 -19.28
CA GLY A 165 -14.72 -3.82 -19.74
C GLY A 165 -14.16 -2.75 -20.68
N ALA A 166 -14.98 -2.24 -21.61
CA ALA A 166 -14.56 -1.21 -22.56
C ALA A 166 -14.22 0.13 -21.87
N THR A 167 -15.11 0.61 -21.00
CA THR A 167 -14.90 1.87 -20.26
C THR A 167 -13.69 1.76 -19.33
N ARG A 168 -13.53 0.62 -18.65
CA ARG A 168 -12.37 0.38 -17.77
C ARG A 168 -11.06 0.32 -18.55
N LYS A 169 -11.03 -0.37 -19.69
CA LYS A 169 -9.85 -0.44 -20.55
C LYS A 169 -9.42 0.96 -21.01
N ALA A 170 -10.37 1.79 -21.44
CA ALA A 170 -10.08 3.17 -21.82
C ALA A 170 -9.52 4.00 -20.66
N ALA A 171 -10.07 3.85 -19.45
CA ALA A 171 -9.58 4.53 -18.25
C ALA A 171 -8.15 4.08 -17.87
N LEU A 172 -7.88 2.77 -17.92
CA LEU A 172 -6.53 2.21 -17.68
C LEU A 172 -5.51 2.72 -18.72
N GLU A 173 -5.88 2.73 -20.00
CA GLU A 173 -5.03 3.27 -21.06
C GLU A 173 -4.72 4.77 -20.85
N MET A 174 -5.72 5.55 -20.44
CA MET A 174 -5.54 6.98 -20.15
C MET A 174 -4.61 7.18 -18.94
N MET A 175 -4.76 6.35 -17.90
CA MET A 175 -3.91 6.37 -16.72
C MET A 175 -2.47 5.97 -17.04
N HIS A 176 -2.25 4.92 -17.85
CA HIS A 176 -0.90 4.54 -18.31
C HIS A 176 -0.23 5.66 -19.12
N LYS A 177 -0.96 6.30 -20.04
CA LYS A 177 -0.44 7.46 -20.79
C LYS A 177 -0.07 8.62 -19.86
N ALA A 178 -0.89 8.89 -18.85
CA ALA A 178 -0.61 9.93 -17.86
C ALA A 178 0.63 9.60 -17.01
N MET A 179 0.84 8.33 -16.65
CA MET A 179 2.05 7.88 -15.95
C MET A 179 3.30 8.05 -16.81
N GLU A 180 3.25 7.67 -18.09
CA GLU A 180 4.39 7.82 -19.02
C GLU A 180 4.75 9.27 -19.30
N ALA A 181 3.75 10.16 -19.43
CA ALA A 181 3.96 11.57 -19.70
C ALA A 181 4.37 12.37 -18.46
N ARG A 182 4.31 11.76 -17.27
CA ARG A 182 4.63 12.44 -16.01
C ARG A 182 6.13 12.72 -15.92
N ARG A 183 6.48 13.81 -15.24
CA ARG A 183 7.87 14.05 -14.86
C ARG A 183 8.26 13.09 -13.75
N HIS A 184 9.39 12.39 -13.93
CA HIS A 184 9.87 11.41 -12.95
C HIS A 184 11.10 11.86 -12.16
N THR A 185 11.85 12.86 -12.66
CA THR A 185 13.12 13.30 -12.05
C THR A 185 13.13 14.80 -11.79
N TRP A 186 13.62 15.20 -10.62
CA TRP A 186 13.77 16.58 -10.16
C TRP A 186 15.17 16.82 -9.57
N SER A 187 15.57 18.08 -9.48
CA SER A 187 16.89 18.45 -8.94
C SER A 187 16.93 18.30 -7.43
N THR A 188 15.81 18.59 -6.75
CA THR A 188 15.68 18.51 -5.29
C THR A 188 14.30 17.97 -4.90
N ARG A 189 14.17 17.50 -3.65
CA ARG A 189 12.87 17.09 -3.06
C ARG A 189 11.89 18.27 -2.98
N ASP A 190 12.38 19.49 -2.72
CA ASP A 190 11.55 20.70 -2.72
C ASP A 190 10.97 21.01 -4.10
N GLU A 191 11.76 20.84 -5.16
CA GLU A 191 11.27 20.99 -6.53
C GLU A 191 10.18 19.96 -6.85
N ALA A 192 10.38 18.70 -6.43
CA ALA A 192 9.38 17.65 -6.59
C ALA A 192 8.09 17.95 -5.80
N LEU A 193 8.20 18.41 -4.56
CA LEU A 193 7.06 18.84 -3.74
C LEU A 193 6.27 19.97 -4.42
N ALA A 194 6.97 20.99 -4.94
CA ALA A 194 6.35 22.09 -5.69
C ALA A 194 5.67 21.62 -6.99
N TYR A 195 6.23 20.59 -7.64
CA TYR A 195 5.62 19.95 -8.80
C TYR A 195 4.32 19.22 -8.44
N PHE A 196 4.33 18.38 -7.39
CA PHE A 196 3.16 17.60 -7.00
C PHE A 196 2.00 18.48 -6.50
N ARG A 197 2.29 19.55 -5.74
CA ARG A 197 1.26 20.51 -5.25
C ARG A 197 0.37 21.09 -6.36
N LYS A 198 0.85 21.13 -7.60
CA LYS A 198 0.16 21.74 -8.73
C LYS A 198 -0.59 20.74 -9.62
N ARG A 199 -0.45 19.43 -9.39
CA ARG A 199 -0.87 18.40 -10.35
C ARG A 199 -1.78 17.35 -9.73
N LEU A 200 -2.68 16.81 -10.55
CA LEU A 200 -3.51 15.68 -10.16
C LEU A 200 -2.69 14.39 -10.10
N PRO A 201 -3.01 13.47 -9.17
CA PRO A 201 -4.05 13.61 -8.12
C PRO A 201 -3.58 14.42 -6.89
N TRP A 202 -2.28 14.65 -6.73
CA TRP A 202 -1.64 15.20 -5.53
C TRP A 202 -2.09 16.59 -5.08
N LYS A 203 -2.59 17.42 -6.00
CA LYS A 203 -3.12 18.76 -5.70
C LYS A 203 -4.21 18.74 -4.63
N PHE A 204 -4.96 17.64 -4.53
CA PHE A 204 -6.04 17.49 -3.55
C PHE A 204 -5.61 16.77 -2.27
N TRP A 205 -4.37 16.31 -2.19
CA TRP A 205 -3.87 15.60 -1.02
C TRP A 205 -3.66 16.55 0.14
N HIS A 206 -3.82 16.04 1.37
CA HIS A 206 -3.50 16.81 2.56
C HIS A 206 -2.01 17.19 2.56
N PRO A 207 -1.63 18.45 2.88
CA PRO A 207 -0.23 18.92 2.80
C PRO A 207 0.77 18.02 3.53
N ARG A 208 0.44 17.57 4.75
CA ARG A 208 1.25 16.61 5.53
C ARG A 208 1.58 15.32 4.76
N ILE A 209 0.60 14.74 4.05
CA ILE A 209 0.80 13.50 3.27
C ILE A 209 1.69 13.79 2.05
N LEU A 210 1.51 14.96 1.45
CA LEU A 210 2.31 15.36 0.29
C LEU A 210 3.78 15.61 0.65
N GLU A 211 4.04 16.15 1.84
CA GLU A 211 5.38 16.29 2.39
C GLU A 211 6.04 14.92 2.64
N LEU A 212 5.26 13.95 3.14
CA LEU A 212 5.72 12.56 3.30
C LEU A 212 6.05 11.93 1.95
N LEU A 213 5.24 12.14 0.90
CA LEU A 213 5.56 11.68 -0.45
C LEU A 213 6.88 12.27 -0.97
N ALA A 214 7.12 13.57 -0.79
CA ALA A 214 8.36 14.21 -1.22
C ALA A 214 9.58 13.72 -0.42
N THR A 215 9.38 13.32 0.84
CA THR A 215 10.44 12.86 1.75
C THR A 215 10.78 11.39 1.53
N HIS A 216 9.78 10.52 1.38
CA HIS A 216 9.95 9.07 1.37
C HIS A 216 9.63 8.42 0.02
N GLY A 217 8.75 9.03 -0.77
CA GLY A 217 8.36 8.52 -2.09
C GLY A 217 9.36 8.77 -3.21
N LEU A 218 10.48 9.45 -2.93
CA LEU A 218 11.57 9.71 -3.87
C LEU A 218 12.87 9.09 -3.39
N ARG A 219 13.71 8.65 -4.33
CA ARG A 219 15.07 8.17 -4.11
C ARG A 219 16.09 9.04 -4.84
N GLU A 220 17.30 9.06 -4.33
CA GLU A 220 18.43 9.75 -4.97
C GLU A 220 18.95 8.96 -6.16
N VAL A 221 19.39 9.67 -7.20
CA VAL A 221 20.05 9.11 -8.38
C VAL A 221 21.20 10.02 -8.79
N HIS A 222 22.34 9.42 -9.13
CA HIS A 222 23.50 10.14 -9.65
C HIS A 222 23.46 10.13 -11.18
N THR A 223 23.60 11.30 -11.78
CA THR A 223 23.56 11.50 -13.23
C THR A 223 24.74 12.37 -13.66
N GLN A 224 25.20 12.19 -14.90
CA GLN A 224 26.25 13.03 -15.48
C GLN A 224 25.61 14.15 -16.29
N GLU A 225 25.85 15.40 -15.88
CA GLU A 225 25.40 16.59 -16.60
C GLU A 225 26.59 17.50 -16.88
N ASN A 226 26.83 17.81 -18.16
CA ASN A 226 27.97 18.62 -18.60
C ASN A 226 29.33 18.13 -18.07
N GLY A 227 29.50 16.80 -17.97
CA GLY A 227 30.73 16.17 -17.46
C GLY A 227 30.93 16.28 -15.94
N LYS A 228 29.88 16.62 -15.19
CA LYS A 228 29.88 16.63 -13.72
C LYS A 228 28.87 15.63 -13.17
N ASP A 229 29.26 14.97 -12.09
CA ASP A 229 28.31 14.21 -11.27
C ASP A 229 27.33 15.15 -10.57
N VAL A 230 26.05 14.94 -10.83
CA VAL A 230 24.94 15.68 -10.23
C VAL A 230 24.01 14.68 -9.56
N SER A 231 23.74 14.90 -8.27
CA SER A 231 22.68 14.16 -7.55
C SER A 231 21.32 14.78 -7.86
N LYS A 232 20.34 13.93 -8.17
CA LYS A 232 18.95 14.26 -8.44
C LYS A 232 18.04 13.35 -7.64
N VAL A 233 16.75 13.65 -7.63
CA VAL A 233 15.74 12.76 -7.05
C VAL A 233 14.78 12.27 -8.11
N THR A 234 14.37 11.01 -8.00
CA THR A 234 13.36 10.39 -8.86
C THR A 234 12.33 9.66 -8.01
N LEU A 235 11.16 9.34 -8.57
CA LEU A 235 10.19 8.48 -7.88
C LEU A 235 10.84 7.14 -7.50
N ALA A 236 10.61 6.70 -6.26
CA ALA A 236 11.16 5.44 -5.77
C ALA A 236 10.60 4.25 -6.56
N CYS A 237 9.28 4.23 -6.78
CA CYS A 237 8.65 3.29 -7.70
C CYS A 237 8.91 3.72 -9.16
N SER A 238 9.47 2.81 -9.96
CA SER A 238 9.70 3.08 -11.38
C SER A 238 8.38 3.08 -12.15
N THR A 239 8.32 3.82 -13.26
CA THR A 239 7.14 3.86 -14.14
C THR A 239 6.73 2.46 -14.62
N LEU A 240 7.71 1.59 -14.85
CA LEU A 240 7.46 0.20 -15.23
C LEU A 240 6.73 -0.55 -14.11
N GLN A 241 7.25 -0.50 -12.88
CA GLN A 241 6.66 -1.17 -11.72
C GLN A 241 5.26 -0.63 -11.41
N GLU A 242 5.09 0.69 -11.44
CA GLU A 242 3.79 1.34 -11.20
C GLU A 242 2.76 0.90 -12.24
N LYS A 243 3.09 0.89 -13.54
CA LYS A 243 2.16 0.42 -14.59
C LYS A 243 1.81 -1.06 -14.43
N LYS A 244 2.80 -1.90 -14.11
CA LYS A 244 2.60 -3.35 -13.96
C LYS A 244 1.68 -3.67 -12.78
N ALA A 245 1.66 -2.83 -11.74
CA ALA A 245 0.72 -2.96 -10.63
C ALA A 245 -0.76 -2.87 -11.07
N TYR A 246 -1.08 -2.26 -12.22
CA TYR A 246 -2.44 -2.14 -12.77
C TYR A 246 -2.73 -3.12 -13.92
N ALA A 247 -1.77 -3.96 -14.31
CA ALA A 247 -1.91 -4.82 -15.47
C ALA A 247 -2.73 -6.09 -15.18
N ASP A 248 -2.73 -6.58 -13.94
CA ASP A 248 -3.34 -7.85 -13.58
C ASP A 248 -4.67 -7.67 -12.82
N ASN A 249 -5.74 -8.23 -13.37
CA ASN A 249 -7.08 -8.13 -12.79
C ASN A 249 -7.48 -9.38 -11.99
N GLU A 250 -6.87 -10.53 -12.29
CA GLU A 250 -7.26 -11.81 -11.71
C GLU A 250 -7.16 -11.82 -10.17
N PRO A 251 -6.09 -11.26 -9.55
CA PRO A 251 -5.97 -11.21 -8.10
C PRO A 251 -7.10 -10.42 -7.42
N HIS A 252 -7.66 -9.41 -8.11
CA HIS A 252 -8.79 -8.63 -7.58
C HIS A 252 -10.09 -9.45 -7.56
N PHE A 253 -10.30 -10.34 -8.54
CA PHE A 253 -11.44 -11.26 -8.55
C PHE A 253 -11.30 -12.30 -7.44
N THR A 254 -10.12 -12.93 -7.33
CA THR A 254 -9.83 -13.90 -6.27
C THR A 254 -10.00 -13.28 -4.88
N ALA A 255 -9.63 -12.01 -4.70
CA ALA A 255 -9.84 -11.32 -3.44
C ALA A 255 -11.33 -11.15 -3.10
N VAL A 256 -12.19 -10.87 -4.08
CA VAL A 256 -13.66 -10.84 -3.86
C VAL A 256 -14.19 -12.21 -3.45
N GLU A 257 -13.77 -13.27 -4.14
CA GLU A 257 -14.14 -14.64 -3.80
C GLU A 257 -13.65 -15.03 -2.39
N ARG A 258 -12.48 -14.50 -1.97
CA ARG A 258 -11.95 -14.72 -0.63
C ARG A 258 -12.85 -14.11 0.45
N ILE A 259 -13.45 -12.95 0.24
CA ILE A 259 -14.34 -12.31 1.23
C ILE A 259 -15.46 -13.28 1.64
N VAL A 260 -16.05 -13.99 0.68
CA VAL A 260 -17.15 -14.95 0.91
C VAL A 260 -16.70 -16.16 1.75
N THR A 261 -15.41 -16.48 1.76
CA THR A 261 -14.84 -17.65 2.44
C THR A 261 -14.03 -17.29 3.70
N LEU A 262 -14.01 -16.01 4.08
CA LEU A 262 -13.44 -15.58 5.37
C LEU A 262 -14.24 -16.18 6.52
N ASP A 263 -13.59 -16.32 7.67
CA ASP A 263 -14.29 -16.69 8.90
C ASP A 263 -15.35 -15.60 9.20
N PRO A 264 -16.64 -15.96 9.42
CA PRO A 264 -17.67 -14.99 9.76
C PRO A 264 -17.38 -14.16 11.02
N ALA A 265 -16.44 -14.60 11.87
CA ALA A 265 -15.98 -13.84 13.02
C ALA A 265 -15.03 -12.68 12.67
N VAL A 266 -14.49 -12.62 11.44
CA VAL A 266 -13.65 -11.51 10.98
C VAL A 266 -14.54 -10.34 10.57
N GLU A 267 -14.44 -9.23 11.30
CA GLU A 267 -15.20 -8.02 11.02
C GLU A 267 -14.65 -7.34 9.75
N VAL A 268 -15.52 -7.05 8.77
CA VAL A 268 -15.11 -6.35 7.54
C VAL A 268 -15.79 -4.98 7.50
N HIS A 269 -14.97 -3.93 7.38
CA HIS A 269 -15.45 -2.55 7.25
C HIS A 269 -15.03 -1.99 5.89
N CYS A 270 -15.92 -1.25 5.22
CA CYS A 270 -15.60 -0.57 3.98
C CYS A 270 -15.78 0.94 4.11
N ILE A 271 -14.76 1.69 3.71
CA ILE A 271 -14.71 3.15 3.71
C ILE A 271 -14.51 3.60 2.26
N LEU A 272 -15.47 4.38 1.77
CA LEU A 272 -15.42 5.01 0.46
C LEU A 272 -15.32 6.53 0.63
N GLY A 273 -14.43 7.15 -0.12
CA GLY A 273 -14.32 8.57 -0.31
C GLY A 273 -15.50 9.12 -1.11
N GLU A 274 -16.09 10.18 -0.56
CA GLU A 274 -17.23 10.88 -1.16
C GLU A 274 -16.94 11.41 -2.57
N ARG A 275 -15.69 11.82 -2.83
CA ARG A 275 -15.28 12.33 -4.13
C ARG A 275 -14.94 11.18 -5.08
N SER A 276 -15.60 11.14 -6.24
CA SER A 276 -15.22 10.24 -7.33
C SER A 276 -14.13 10.92 -8.16
N ASP A 277 -12.90 10.47 -7.97
CA ASP A 277 -11.69 11.04 -8.56
C ASP A 277 -10.94 10.04 -9.48
N VAL A 278 -11.04 8.74 -9.22
CA VAL A 278 -10.33 7.69 -10.00
C VAL A 278 -11.27 6.62 -10.57
N VAL A 279 -12.26 6.16 -9.80
CA VAL A 279 -13.21 5.11 -10.23
C VAL A 279 -14.58 5.72 -10.52
N CYS A 280 -15.07 5.52 -11.73
CA CYS A 280 -16.36 6.05 -12.16
C CYS A 280 -17.51 5.40 -11.36
N VAL A 281 -18.50 6.21 -10.97
CA VAL A 281 -19.60 5.90 -10.03
C VAL A 281 -20.30 4.54 -10.26
N PRO A 282 -20.60 4.08 -11.51
CA PRO A 282 -21.30 2.82 -11.72
C PRO A 282 -20.52 1.58 -11.24
N MET A 283 -19.19 1.65 -11.16
CA MET A 283 -18.37 0.51 -10.72
C MET A 283 -18.30 0.40 -9.19
N ARG A 284 -18.56 1.49 -8.46
CA ARG A 284 -18.51 1.51 -6.98
C ARG A 284 -19.71 0.82 -6.35
N SER A 285 -20.90 0.96 -6.94
CA SER A 285 -22.13 0.32 -6.46
C SER A 285 -22.09 -1.19 -6.63
N ASP A 286 -21.63 -1.67 -7.79
CA ASP A 286 -21.77 -3.08 -8.15
C ASP A 286 -20.72 -3.98 -7.48
N ALA A 287 -19.55 -3.42 -7.12
CA ALA A 287 -18.51 -4.16 -6.42
C ALA A 287 -18.86 -4.52 -4.97
N LEU A 288 -19.69 -3.70 -4.30
CA LEU A 288 -20.05 -3.89 -2.89
C LEU A 288 -21.48 -4.43 -2.70
N CYS A 289 -22.40 -4.12 -3.60
CA CYS A 289 -23.79 -4.61 -3.51
C CYS A 289 -23.96 -6.08 -3.95
N SER A 290 -22.90 -6.71 -4.46
CA SER A 290 -22.90 -8.12 -4.91
C SER A 290 -22.27 -9.10 -3.91
N CYS A 291 -21.79 -8.61 -2.75
CA CYS A 291 -21.22 -9.43 -1.68
C CYS A 291 -22.28 -9.81 -0.65
#